data_AF-A0A378MFX1-F1
#
_entry.id   AF-A0A378MFX1-F1
#
_cell.length_a   1.000
_cell.length_b   1.000
_cell.length_c   1.000
_cell.angle_alpha   90.00
_cell.angle_beta   90.00
_cell.angle_gamma   90.00
#
_symmetry.space_group_name_H-M   'P 1'
#
loop_
_entity.id
_entity.type
_entity.pdbx_description
1 polymer ?
#
loop_
_entity_poly.entity_id
_entity_poly.type
_entity_poly.pdbx_seq_one_letter_code
_entity_poly.pdbx_strand_id
1 'polypeptide(L)'
;MKPGASYSASVRTVNADAPYAESEAVTFQTKKGVAPEKPTQLEAKAANNAIELSWKAVNGADSYDIYRAKSAYDKDGYKKSRLGSKQQLIRIRI
;
A
#
# COMPACT_ATOMS: atom_id res chain seq x y z
N MET A 1 12.44 7.22 6.64
CA MET A 1 12.81 7.89 5.38
C MET A 1 11.58 8.04 4.51
N LYS A 2 11.36 9.18 3.88
CA LYS A 2 10.25 9.43 2.94
C LYS A 2 10.58 8.73 1.61
N PRO A 3 9.64 8.00 0.98
CA PRO A 3 9.85 7.42 -0.35
C PRO A 3 10.10 8.48 -1.41
N GLY A 4 11.05 8.25 -2.32
CA GLY A 4 11.41 9.20 -3.38
C GLY A 4 12.21 10.42 -2.90
N ALA A 5 12.73 10.40 -1.67
CA ALA A 5 13.56 11.48 -1.14
C ALA A 5 15.04 11.11 -1.24
N SER A 6 15.86 12.11 -1.59
CA SER A 6 17.32 12.01 -1.53
C SER A 6 17.80 12.14 -0.10
N TYR A 7 18.76 11.31 0.28
CA TYR A 7 19.46 11.33 1.56
C TYR A 7 20.96 11.36 1.34
N SER A 8 21.69 11.96 2.28
CA SER A 8 23.14 11.94 2.35
C SER A 8 23.59 11.23 3.63
N ALA A 9 24.65 10.42 3.53
CA ALA A 9 25.30 9.82 4.68
C ALA A 9 26.82 10.02 4.58
N SER A 10 27.43 10.48 5.66
CA SER A 10 28.88 10.48 5.89
C SER A 10 29.17 9.71 7.18
N VAL A 11 30.40 9.21 7.30
CA VAL A 11 30.91 8.54 8.50
C VAL A 11 32.10 9.32 9.01
N ARG A 12 32.18 9.52 10.32
CA ARG A 12 33.34 10.12 10.97
C ARG A 12 33.99 9.14 11.94
N THR A 13 35.31 9.16 12.01
CA THR A 13 36.05 8.47 13.07
C THR A 13 35.95 9.26 14.38
N VAL A 14 35.91 8.55 15.51
CA VAL A 14 35.85 9.16 16.86
C VAL A 14 36.90 8.48 17.73
N ASN A 15 37.84 9.25 18.27
CA ASN A 15 38.73 8.84 19.36
C ASN A 15 38.90 10.00 20.37
N ALA A 16 39.45 9.72 21.55
CA ALA A 16 39.55 10.70 22.63
C ALA A 16 40.60 11.80 22.38
N ASP A 17 41.58 11.55 21.51
CA ASP A 17 42.85 12.27 21.49
C ASP A 17 43.21 12.93 20.15
N ALA A 18 42.39 12.81 19.09
CA ALA A 18 42.70 13.36 17.77
C ALA A 18 41.51 14.10 17.11
N PRO A 19 41.78 15.06 16.19
CA PRO A 19 40.73 15.70 15.41
C PRO A 19 40.07 14.67 14.47
N TYR A 20 38.73 14.59 14.54
CA TYR A 20 37.90 13.65 13.79
C TYR A 20 38.15 13.74 12.27
N ALA A 21 38.28 12.58 11.59
CA ALA A 21 38.29 12.51 10.14
C ALA A 21 36.89 12.12 9.62
N GLU A 22 36.32 12.94 8.73
CA GLU A 22 35.02 12.68 8.11
C GLU A 22 35.21 12.13 6.69
N SER A 23 34.37 11.17 6.29
CA SER A 23 34.31 10.66 4.93
C SER A 23 33.66 11.66 3.98
N GLU A 24 33.84 11.45 2.68
CA GLU A 24 32.92 12.06 1.70
C GLU A 24 31.46 11.63 1.97
N ALA A 25 30.52 12.52 1.68
CA ALA A 25 29.10 12.20 1.79
C ALA A 25 28.63 11.41 0.57
N VAL A 26 28.02 10.24 0.80
CA VAL A 26 27.36 9.46 -0.24
C VAL A 26 25.90 9.90 -0.32
N THR A 27 25.40 10.14 -1.54
CA THR A 27 23.99 10.44 -1.78
C THR A 27 23.25 9.23 -2.35
N PHE A 28 22.04 8.99 -1.85
CA PHE A 28 21.17 7.93 -2.37
C PHE A 28 19.70 8.35 -2.30
N GLN A 29 18.88 7.78 -3.19
CA GLN A 29 17.44 8.03 -3.22
C GLN A 29 16.68 6.80 -2.73
N THR A 30 15.68 7.03 -1.89
CA THR A 30 14.73 5.96 -1.54
C THR A 30 13.82 5.67 -2.74
N LYS A 31 13.54 4.39 -2.99
CA LYS A 31 12.61 4.00 -4.06
C LYS A 31 11.23 4.64 -3.79
N LYS A 32 10.76 5.48 -4.72
CA LYS A 32 9.35 5.91 -4.77
C LYS A 32 8.58 4.83 -5.50
N GLY A 33 7.79 4.04 -4.79
CA GLY A 33 6.81 3.17 -5.45
C GLY A 33 5.86 4.05 -6.28
N VAL A 34 5.60 3.67 -7.53
CA VAL A 34 4.52 4.27 -8.31
C VAL A 34 3.21 3.81 -7.67
N ALA A 35 2.31 4.76 -7.35
CA ALA A 35 1.01 4.41 -6.80
C ALA A 35 0.23 3.57 -7.83
N PRO A 36 -0.42 2.46 -7.45
CA PRO A 36 -1.23 1.68 -8.37
C PRO A 36 -2.41 2.51 -8.88
N GLU A 37 -2.82 2.27 -10.13
CA GLU A 37 -4.03 2.84 -10.70
C GLU A 37 -5.29 2.38 -9.94
N LYS A 38 -6.40 3.10 -10.08
CA LYS A 38 -7.67 2.65 -9.51
C LYS A 38 -8.15 1.35 -10.19
N PRO A 39 -8.79 0.41 -9.46
CA PRO A 39 -9.46 -0.74 -10.07
C PRO A 39 -10.53 -0.29 -11.08
N THR A 40 -10.65 -1.05 -12.17
CA THR A 40 -11.67 -0.84 -13.22
C THR A 40 -12.49 -2.12 -13.41
N GLN A 41 -13.62 -2.02 -14.09
CA GLN A 41 -14.56 -3.14 -14.31
C GLN A 41 -15.00 -3.80 -13.01
N LEU A 42 -15.30 -2.98 -11.98
CA LEU A 42 -15.86 -3.48 -10.74
C LEU A 42 -17.30 -3.94 -11.00
N GLU A 43 -17.55 -5.22 -10.83
CA GLU A 43 -18.86 -5.85 -10.95
C GLU A 43 -19.27 -6.43 -9.61
N ALA A 44 -20.57 -6.36 -9.32
CA ALA A 44 -21.18 -6.99 -8.16
C ALA A 44 -22.30 -7.92 -8.64
N LYS A 45 -22.25 -9.18 -8.21
CA LYS A 45 -23.29 -10.17 -8.48
C LYS A 45 -23.85 -10.68 -7.16
N ALA A 46 -25.18 -10.65 -7.03
CA ALA A 46 -25.85 -11.28 -5.92
C ALA A 46 -25.73 -12.80 -6.04
N ALA A 47 -25.43 -13.46 -4.92
CA ALA A 47 -25.37 -14.90 -4.78
C ALA A 47 -26.16 -15.30 -3.52
N ASN A 48 -26.46 -16.60 -3.36
CA ASN A 48 -27.19 -17.09 -2.18
C ASN A 48 -26.48 -16.68 -0.88
N ASN A 49 -27.10 -15.77 -0.13
CA ASN A 49 -26.60 -15.13 1.10
C ASN A 49 -25.19 -14.54 0.95
N ALA A 50 -24.84 -14.06 -0.24
CA ALA A 50 -23.53 -13.51 -0.53
C ALA A 50 -23.58 -12.46 -1.64
N ILE A 51 -22.54 -11.63 -1.71
CA ILE A 51 -22.24 -10.79 -2.86
C ILE A 51 -20.88 -11.22 -3.37
N GLU A 52 -20.79 -11.47 -4.67
CA GLU A 52 -19.53 -11.70 -5.37
C GLU A 52 -19.10 -10.40 -6.04
N LEU A 53 -17.91 -9.92 -5.67
CA LEU A 53 -17.30 -8.74 -6.25
C LEU A 53 -16.11 -9.16 -7.09
N SER A 54 -16.04 -8.68 -8.34
CA SER A 54 -14.91 -8.91 -9.24
C SER A 54 -14.42 -7.62 -9.87
N TRP A 55 -13.13 -7.52 -10.16
CA TRP A 55 -12.52 -6.36 -10.83
C TRP A 55 -11.31 -6.78 -11.67
N LYS A 56 -10.84 -5.90 -12.55
CA LYS A 56 -9.60 -6.12 -13.31
C LYS A 56 -8.36 -5.92 -12.44
N ALA A 57 -7.37 -6.81 -12.57
CA ALA A 57 -6.05 -6.64 -11.96
C ALA A 57 -5.43 -5.27 -12.25
N VAL A 58 -4.99 -4.59 -11.20
CA VAL A 58 -4.19 -3.36 -11.28
C VAL A 58 -2.71 -3.74 -11.21
N ASN A 59 -1.94 -3.31 -12.22
CA ASN A 59 -0.49 -3.49 -12.20
C ASN A 59 0.14 -2.66 -11.07
N GLY A 60 1.09 -3.25 -10.34
CA GLY A 60 1.75 -2.61 -9.19
C GLY A 60 0.92 -2.60 -7.90
N ALA A 61 -0.33 -3.08 -7.89
CA ALA A 61 -1.07 -3.27 -6.66
C ALA A 61 -0.58 -4.52 -5.92
N ASP A 62 -0.24 -4.39 -4.64
CA ASP A 62 0.11 -5.52 -3.77
C ASP A 62 -1.11 -6.09 -3.04
N SER A 63 -2.13 -5.25 -2.82
CA SER A 63 -3.37 -5.62 -2.14
C SER A 63 -4.53 -4.71 -2.55
N TYR A 64 -5.75 -5.16 -2.27
CA TYR A 64 -6.99 -4.39 -2.41
C TYR A 64 -7.68 -4.29 -1.06
N ASP A 65 -8.00 -3.06 -0.67
CA ASP A 65 -8.84 -2.77 0.47
C ASP A 65 -10.30 -2.61 -0.01
N ILE A 66 -11.21 -3.39 0.59
CA ILE A 66 -12.61 -3.51 0.21
C ILE A 66 -13.46 -2.98 1.35
N TYR A 67 -14.34 -2.04 1.05
CA TYR A 67 -15.17 -1.35 2.02
C TYR A 67 -16.64 -1.68 1.76
N ARG A 68 -17.33 -2.24 2.77
CA ARG A 68 -18.74 -2.67 2.66
C ARG A 68 -19.57 -2.13 3.82
N ALA A 69 -20.66 -1.43 3.53
CA ALA A 69 -21.66 -1.08 4.53
C ALA A 69 -22.59 -2.28 4.81
N LYS A 70 -23.29 -2.32 5.96
CA LYS A 70 -24.33 -3.34 6.19
C LYS A 70 -25.59 -3.07 5.36
N SER A 71 -25.90 -1.80 5.11
CA SER A 71 -27.01 -1.34 4.29
C SER A 71 -26.69 0.05 3.71
N ALA A 72 -27.50 0.52 2.76
CA ALA A 72 -27.37 1.87 2.23
C ALA A 72 -27.62 2.98 3.27
N TYR A 73 -28.23 2.63 4.41
CA TYR A 73 -28.56 3.55 5.51
C TYR A 73 -27.69 3.34 6.75
N ASP A 74 -26.63 2.53 6.64
CA ASP A 74 -25.77 2.19 7.76
C ASP A 74 -25.03 3.44 8.26
N LYS A 75 -25.30 3.81 9.52
CA LYS A 75 -24.68 4.95 10.20
C LYS A 75 -23.37 4.56 10.88
N ASP A 76 -23.13 3.25 11.03
CA ASP A 76 -21.93 2.70 11.67
C ASP A 76 -20.73 2.67 10.70
N GLY A 77 -20.95 2.97 9.42
CA GLY A 77 -19.93 3.10 8.39
C GLY A 77 -19.54 1.79 7.69
N TYR A 78 -18.40 1.81 7.00
CA TYR A 78 -17.93 0.69 6.20
C TYR A 78 -17.11 -0.30 7.02
N LYS A 79 -17.39 -1.60 6.87
CA LYS A 79 -16.47 -2.68 7.24
C LYS A 79 -15.40 -2.83 6.18
N LYS A 80 -14.13 -2.87 6.60
CA LYS A 80 -12.97 -3.06 5.73
C LYS A 80 -12.54 -4.52 5.68
N SER A 81 -12.18 -5.01 4.50
CA SER A 81 -11.52 -6.29 4.27
C SER A 81 -10.32 -6.08 3.35
N ARG A 82 -9.24 -6.84 3.51
CA ARG A 82 -8.04 -6.74 2.65
C ARG A 82 -7.78 -8.04 1.92
N LEU A 83 -7.51 -7.96 0.63
CA LEU A 83 -7.11 -9.08 -0.22
C LEU A 83 -5.73 -8.83 -0.83
N GLY A 84 -4.95 -9.88 -1.07
CA GLY A 84 -3.72 -9.78 -1.84
C GLY A 84 -4.00 -9.59 -3.35
N SER A 85 -3.03 -9.08 -4.09
CA SER A 85 -3.17 -8.75 -5.51
C SER A 85 -3.48 -9.92 -6.44
N LYS A 86 -3.18 -11.16 -6.01
CA LYS A 86 -3.55 -12.39 -6.73
C LYS A 86 -5.05 -12.67 -6.70
N GLN A 87 -5.81 -12.05 -5.79
CA GLN A 87 -7.24 -12.24 -5.65
C GLN A 87 -7.98 -11.02 -6.20
N GLN A 88 -8.69 -11.24 -7.32
CA GLN A 88 -9.50 -10.22 -8.02
C GLN A 88 -11.00 -10.56 -7.97
N LEU A 89 -11.35 -11.54 -7.14
CA LEU A 89 -12.69 -12.00 -6.85
C LEU A 89 -12.80 -12.21 -5.35
N ILE A 90 -13.85 -11.69 -4.73
CA ILE A 90 -14.20 -12.02 -3.35
C ILE A 90 -15.67 -12.33 -3.25
N ARG A 91 -15.97 -13.31 -2.40
CA ARG A 91 -17.32 -13.60 -1.96
C ARG A 91 -17.51 -13.07 -0.54
N ILE A 92 -18.37 -12.08 -0.39
CA ILE A 92 -18.74 -11.50 0.89
C ILE A 92 -20.05 -12.13 1.34
N ARG A 93 -20.06 -12.88 2.44
CA ARG A 93 -21.30 -13.40 3.02
C ARG A 93 -22.12 -12.25 3.61
N ILE A 94 -23.43 -12.26 3.35
CA ILE A 94 -24.39 -11.30 3.89
C ILE A 94 -25.02 -11.89 5.14
#